data_AF-A0A9D5XZB0-F1
#
_entry.id   AF-A0A9D5XZB0-F1
#
_cell.length_a   1.000
_cell.length_b   1.000
_cell.length_c   1.000
_cell.angle_alpha   90.00
_cell.angle_beta   90.00
_cell.angle_gamma   90.00
#
_symmetry.space_group_name_H-M   'P 1'
#
loop_
_entity.id
_entity.type
_entity.pdbx_description
1 polymer ?
#
loop_
_entity_poly.entity_id
_entity_poly.type
_entity_poly.pdbx_seq_one_letter_code
_entity_poly.pdbx_strand_id
1 'polypeptide(L)'
;MEVWGRHVWRDGVQRYGFYLGICLLVSVVSMNVFGYVASAQEGESMPVVQYSSPGYETVFRSADNPVRLRIDDTSKQFKSVNVTIDGVVYTVARDACTTEGETAYILCDVNSASNWEGLSQGRHGVVYTVINTLDEEVFRDDTPREFIIDDNAPEVSSLQVTMTEARHLEVIAQASATRGIASIDVYVIPANGGDCTSAASRIVERSVPVDETGGIATTIDMTAQSAGSYCVAAVARDNTAASSNYAYRPIQLAAPTTPVPTTPTPPKPEPVIPGNVDDIPLKLIPFVSLTFSDPETNKISPQRDMSVLQNFGSVDTSDTPLLQESPLSRSVAVVATPQSSTGGVIAATQTGWKLLSIEWYWWVGMVGGVVVFWRLIVTLFKRRLAQDEPSFLG
;
A
#
# COMPACT_ATOMS: atom_id res chain seq x y z
N MET A 1 -30.10 -47.46 61.99
CA MET A 1 -29.48 -47.54 60.65
C MET A 1 -29.42 -46.15 59.99
N GLU A 2 -28.82 -45.14 60.64
CA GLU A 2 -28.77 -43.76 60.07
C GLU A 2 -27.44 -43.02 60.29
N VAL A 3 -26.38 -43.67 60.77
CA VAL A 3 -25.12 -42.97 61.11
C VAL A 3 -23.99 -43.21 60.10
N TRP A 4 -24.14 -44.15 59.16
CA TRP A 4 -23.08 -44.51 58.22
C TRP A 4 -23.13 -43.79 56.86
N GLY A 5 -24.17 -42.98 56.58
CA GLY A 5 -24.31 -42.27 55.30
C GLY A 5 -23.60 -40.92 55.21
N ARG A 6 -23.19 -40.33 56.34
CA ARG A 6 -22.74 -38.92 56.39
C ARG A 6 -21.24 -38.71 56.22
N HIS A 7 -20.41 -39.75 56.39
CA HIS A 7 -18.96 -39.64 56.22
C HIS A 7 -18.49 -39.86 54.77
N VAL A 8 -19.16 -40.71 54.00
CA VAL A 8 -18.75 -41.01 52.61
C VAL A 8 -18.97 -39.81 51.67
N TRP A 9 -19.96 -38.96 51.94
CA TRP A 9 -20.23 -37.77 51.12
C TRP A 9 -19.22 -36.64 51.33
N ARG A 10 -18.59 -36.54 52.51
CA ARG A 10 -17.67 -35.44 52.82
C ARG A 10 -16.30 -35.60 52.15
N ASP A 11 -15.82 -36.84 52.04
CA ASP A 11 -14.55 -37.15 51.39
C ASP A 11 -14.64 -37.15 49.86
N GLY A 12 -15.82 -37.43 49.30
CA GLY A 12 -16.09 -37.32 47.87
C GLY A 12 -15.98 -35.87 47.39
N VAL A 13 -16.64 -34.93 48.08
CA VAL A 13 -16.68 -33.52 47.66
C VAL A 13 -15.31 -32.84 47.74
N GLN A 14 -14.47 -33.17 48.73
CA GLN A 14 -13.11 -32.63 48.81
C GLN A 14 -12.20 -33.15 47.69
N ARG A 15 -12.35 -34.41 47.27
CA ARG A 15 -11.53 -34.97 46.17
C ARG A 15 -11.97 -34.41 44.82
N TYR A 16 -13.27 -34.32 44.54
CA TYR A 16 -13.75 -33.74 43.28
C TYR A 16 -13.42 -32.25 43.14
N GLY A 17 -13.47 -31.47 44.22
CA GLY A 17 -13.04 -30.07 44.22
C GLY A 17 -11.56 -29.88 43.88
N PHE A 18 -10.69 -30.78 44.36
CA PHE A 18 -9.26 -30.71 44.08
C PHE A 18 -8.92 -31.01 42.62
N TYR A 19 -9.56 -32.01 42.00
CA TYR A 19 -9.39 -32.30 40.57
C TYR A 19 -9.94 -31.19 39.68
N LEU A 20 -11.09 -30.60 40.03
CA LEU A 20 -11.65 -29.48 39.28
C LEU A 20 -10.75 -28.24 39.37
N GLY A 21 -10.19 -27.98 40.55
CA GLY A 21 -9.21 -26.90 40.77
C GLY A 21 -7.95 -27.08 39.93
N ILE A 22 -7.38 -28.30 39.89
CA ILE A 22 -6.20 -28.58 39.06
C ILE A 22 -6.52 -28.44 37.57
N CYS A 23 -7.66 -28.95 37.09
CA CYS A 23 -8.05 -28.80 35.69
C CYS A 23 -8.23 -27.33 35.29
N LEU A 24 -8.82 -26.50 36.15
CA LEU A 24 -8.95 -25.06 35.90
C LEU A 24 -7.60 -24.36 35.90
N LEU A 25 -6.70 -24.71 36.83
CA LEU A 25 -5.37 -24.09 36.93
C LEU A 25 -4.49 -24.48 35.72
N VAL A 26 -4.55 -25.73 35.28
CA VAL A 26 -3.90 -26.19 34.04
C VAL A 26 -4.52 -25.51 32.82
N SER A 27 -5.83 -25.26 32.79
CA SER A 27 -6.48 -24.54 31.67
C SER A 27 -6.05 -23.07 31.60
N VAL A 28 -5.94 -22.39 32.74
CA VAL A 28 -5.50 -20.99 32.81
C VAL A 28 -4.01 -20.83 32.48
N VAL A 29 -3.16 -21.76 32.94
CA VAL A 29 -1.74 -21.76 32.58
C VAL A 29 -1.55 -22.08 31.09
N SER A 30 -2.29 -23.06 30.57
CA SER A 30 -2.32 -23.37 29.13
C SER A 30 -2.68 -22.12 28.32
N MET A 31 -3.79 -21.45 28.64
CA MET A 31 -4.25 -20.28 27.89
C MET A 31 -3.24 -19.12 27.92
N ASN A 32 -2.55 -18.88 29.04
CA ASN A 32 -1.52 -17.83 29.12
C ASN A 32 -0.25 -18.20 28.34
N VAL A 33 0.18 -19.47 28.37
CA VAL A 33 1.33 -19.93 27.58
C VAL A 33 0.99 -19.92 26.08
N PHE A 34 -0.22 -20.33 25.69
CA PHE A 34 -0.66 -20.24 24.30
C PHE A 34 -0.81 -18.81 23.81
N GLY A 35 -1.26 -17.87 24.65
CA GLY A 35 -1.28 -16.44 24.31
C GLY A 35 0.11 -15.87 24.06
N TYR A 36 1.10 -16.24 24.89
CA TYR A 36 2.49 -15.79 24.73
C TYR A 36 3.21 -16.43 23.53
N VAL A 37 2.93 -17.69 23.22
CA VAL A 37 3.53 -18.38 22.06
C VAL A 37 2.86 -17.92 20.76
N ALA A 38 1.56 -17.60 20.77
CA ALA A 38 0.87 -17.06 19.60
C ALA A 38 1.32 -15.62 19.26
N SER A 39 1.68 -14.79 20.26
CA SER A 39 2.22 -13.45 19.99
C SER A 39 3.71 -13.43 19.62
N ALA A 40 4.45 -14.49 19.90
CA ALA A 40 5.87 -14.62 19.51
C ALA A 40 6.06 -15.25 18.12
N GLN A 41 4.97 -15.67 17.47
CA GLN A 41 4.94 -16.13 16.08
C GLN A 41 4.23 -15.14 15.16
N GLU A 42 4.31 -13.84 15.44
CA GLU A 42 4.34 -12.85 14.36
C GLU A 42 5.63 -13.13 13.58
N GLY A 43 5.56 -14.11 12.68
CA GLY A 43 6.69 -14.58 11.90
C GLY A 43 7.32 -13.40 11.20
N GLU A 44 8.64 -13.27 11.30
CA GLU A 44 9.42 -12.27 10.59
C GLU A 44 8.94 -12.26 9.14
N SER A 45 8.22 -11.20 8.78
CA SER A 45 7.66 -11.06 7.46
C SER A 45 8.83 -10.80 6.53
N MET A 46 9.20 -11.84 5.78
CA MET A 46 10.17 -11.76 4.71
C MET A 46 9.84 -10.58 3.78
N PRO A 47 10.82 -9.77 3.33
CA PRO A 47 10.54 -8.67 2.43
C PRO A 47 9.97 -9.19 1.11
N VAL A 48 8.83 -8.62 0.68
CA VAL A 48 8.13 -9.04 -0.53
C VAL A 48 7.99 -7.85 -1.47
N VAL A 49 8.23 -8.06 -2.76
CA VAL A 49 7.94 -7.04 -3.78
C VAL A 49 6.42 -6.95 -3.97
N GLN A 50 5.84 -5.81 -3.62
CA GLN A 50 4.40 -5.57 -3.76
C GLN A 50 4.05 -5.10 -5.18
N TYR A 51 4.95 -4.32 -5.80
CA TYR A 51 4.77 -3.77 -7.13
C TYR A 51 6.12 -3.52 -7.82
N SER A 52 6.15 -3.70 -9.13
CA SER A 52 7.27 -3.34 -9.99
C SER A 52 6.78 -2.59 -11.23
N SER A 53 7.33 -1.40 -11.46
CA SER A 53 7.44 -0.81 -12.80
C SER A 53 8.67 -1.42 -13.44
N PRO A 54 8.65 -1.80 -14.72
CA PRO A 54 7.60 -1.54 -15.71
C PRO A 54 6.41 -2.52 -15.67
N GLY A 55 5.25 -2.05 -16.12
CA GLY A 55 4.14 -2.92 -16.54
C GLY A 55 4.40 -3.50 -17.94
N TYR A 56 3.60 -4.47 -18.37
CA TYR A 56 3.74 -5.08 -19.70
C TYR A 56 3.64 -4.02 -20.82
N GLU A 57 4.63 -4.02 -21.72
CA GLU A 57 4.70 -3.16 -22.92
C GLU A 57 4.67 -1.64 -22.63
N THR A 58 5.15 -1.24 -21.45
CA THR A 58 5.31 0.18 -21.13
C THR A 58 6.51 0.77 -21.90
N VAL A 59 6.34 2.00 -22.37
CA VAL A 59 7.34 2.74 -23.15
C VAL A 59 7.89 3.88 -22.29
N PHE A 60 9.22 3.95 -22.20
CA PHE A 60 9.96 4.96 -21.45
C PHE A 60 10.93 5.69 -22.38
N ARG A 61 11.29 6.92 -22.03
CA ARG A 61 12.44 7.60 -22.62
C ARG A 61 13.73 7.16 -21.92
N SER A 62 14.88 7.35 -22.54
CA SER A 62 16.17 7.02 -21.91
C SER A 62 16.46 7.87 -20.65
N ALA A 63 15.84 9.05 -20.55
CA ALA A 63 15.92 9.93 -19.38
C ALA A 63 14.98 9.54 -18.23
N ASP A 64 13.98 8.69 -18.50
CA ASP A 64 13.05 8.23 -17.47
C ASP A 64 13.72 7.20 -16.55
N ASN A 65 13.08 6.90 -15.42
CA ASN A 65 13.43 5.74 -14.61
C ASN A 65 12.48 4.58 -14.94
N PRO A 66 12.88 3.61 -15.78
CA PRO A 66 11.99 2.57 -16.26
C PRO A 66 11.63 1.53 -15.19
N VAL A 67 12.56 1.28 -14.26
CA VAL A 67 12.40 0.23 -13.25
C VAL A 67 12.36 0.82 -11.85
N ARG A 68 11.20 0.68 -11.20
CA ARG A 68 10.95 1.07 -9.82
C ARG A 68 10.31 -0.09 -9.08
N LEU A 69 10.86 -0.47 -7.94
CA LEU A 69 10.40 -1.58 -7.11
C LEU A 69 9.85 -1.04 -5.78
N ARG A 70 8.64 -1.48 -5.42
CA ARG A 70 8.05 -1.27 -4.08
C ARG A 70 8.21 -2.55 -3.28
N ILE A 71 8.98 -2.47 -2.20
CA ILE A 71 9.34 -3.60 -1.36
C ILE A 71 8.71 -3.40 0.01
N ASP A 72 7.88 -4.35 0.45
CA ASP A 72 7.42 -4.42 1.83
C ASP A 72 8.61 -4.75 2.72
N ASP A 73 8.86 -3.92 3.72
CA ASP A 73 9.95 -4.06 4.65
C ASP A 73 9.50 -3.80 6.09
N THR A 74 8.30 -4.29 6.41
CA THR A 74 7.74 -4.20 7.77
C THR A 74 8.68 -4.74 8.86
N SER A 75 9.43 -5.80 8.56
CA SER A 75 10.39 -6.42 9.49
C SER A 75 11.80 -5.83 9.44
N LYS A 76 12.07 -4.79 8.63
CA LYS A 76 13.42 -4.20 8.44
C LYS A 76 14.49 -5.23 8.05
N GLN A 77 14.09 -6.23 7.27
CA GLN A 77 14.92 -7.34 6.81
C GLN A 77 15.46 -7.09 5.40
N PHE A 78 14.98 -6.09 4.65
CA PHE A 78 15.47 -5.75 3.33
C PHE A 78 16.89 -5.16 3.37
N LYS A 79 17.83 -5.76 2.63
CA LYS A 79 19.21 -5.28 2.49
C LYS A 79 19.47 -4.62 1.14
N SER A 80 19.07 -5.28 0.06
CA SER A 80 19.30 -4.82 -1.31
C SER A 80 18.42 -5.57 -2.30
N VAL A 81 18.29 -5.02 -3.50
CA VAL A 81 17.66 -5.69 -4.62
C VAL A 81 18.61 -5.72 -5.81
N ASN A 82 18.75 -6.89 -6.42
CA ASN A 82 19.46 -7.09 -7.68
C ASN A 82 18.44 -7.05 -8.80
N VAL A 83 18.56 -6.07 -9.69
CA VAL A 83 17.74 -5.90 -10.89
C VAL A 83 18.59 -6.30 -12.08
N THR A 84 18.19 -7.32 -12.83
CA THR A 84 18.91 -7.74 -14.04
C THR A 84 18.16 -7.25 -15.26
N ILE A 85 18.80 -6.43 -16.09
CA ILE A 85 18.25 -5.95 -17.37
C ILE A 85 19.18 -6.43 -18.47
N ASP A 86 18.65 -7.23 -19.40
CA ASP A 86 19.40 -7.84 -20.52
C ASP A 86 20.71 -8.53 -20.10
N GLY A 87 20.72 -9.15 -18.92
CA GLY A 87 21.86 -9.87 -18.36
C GLY A 87 22.84 -9.00 -17.55
N VAL A 88 22.67 -7.68 -17.51
CA VAL A 88 23.45 -6.78 -16.66
C VAL A 88 22.76 -6.64 -15.30
N VAL A 89 23.50 -6.88 -14.20
CA VAL A 89 22.99 -6.79 -12.84
C VAL A 89 23.25 -5.40 -12.25
N TYR A 90 22.18 -4.74 -11.81
CA TYR A 90 22.18 -3.49 -11.08
C TYR A 90 21.77 -3.76 -9.63
N THR A 91 22.68 -3.51 -8.69
CA THR A 91 22.38 -3.67 -7.26
C THR A 91 21.97 -2.33 -6.67
N VAL A 92 20.74 -2.27 -6.17
CA VAL A 92 20.23 -1.12 -5.41
C VAL A 92 20.24 -1.49 -3.94
N ALA A 93 21.16 -0.87 -3.19
CA ALA A 93 21.25 -1.04 -1.75
C ALA A 93 20.10 -0.28 -1.05
N ARG A 94 19.71 -0.75 0.13
CA ARG A 94 18.62 -0.15 0.93
C ARG A 94 18.77 1.35 1.15
N ASP A 95 19.99 1.81 1.42
CA ASP A 95 20.31 3.21 1.69
C ASP A 95 20.19 4.12 0.45
N ALA A 96 20.20 3.54 -0.75
CA ALA A 96 19.92 4.23 -2.01
C ALA A 96 18.42 4.27 -2.36
N CYS A 97 17.56 3.62 -1.56
CA CYS A 97 16.12 3.61 -1.76
C CYS A 97 15.43 4.67 -0.88
N THR A 98 14.28 5.16 -1.35
CA THR A 98 13.48 6.16 -0.61
C THR A 98 12.48 5.45 0.31
N THR A 99 12.46 5.82 1.58
CA THR A 99 11.39 5.44 2.53
C THR A 99 10.26 6.45 2.43
N GLU A 100 9.09 6.05 1.92
CA GLU A 100 7.91 6.91 1.86
C GLU A 100 6.97 6.63 3.05
N GLY A 101 6.75 7.67 3.88
CA GLY A 101 5.76 7.69 4.95
C GLY A 101 6.14 6.92 6.23
N GLU A 102 5.19 6.89 7.18
CA GLU A 102 5.23 6.03 8.38
C GLU A 102 4.96 4.54 8.04
N THR A 103 4.65 4.28 6.78
CA THR A 103 4.33 2.97 6.22
C THR A 103 5.60 2.21 5.86
N ALA A 104 5.66 0.94 6.24
CA ALA A 104 6.87 0.15 6.25
C ALA A 104 7.28 -0.45 4.89
N TYR A 105 7.17 0.31 3.79
CA TYR A 105 7.70 -0.08 2.49
C TYR A 105 8.80 0.85 2.02
N ILE A 106 9.57 0.37 1.05
CA ILE A 106 10.73 1.05 0.48
C ILE A 106 10.57 1.11 -1.04
N LEU A 107 10.87 2.26 -1.62
CA LEU A 107 10.89 2.46 -3.07
C LEU A 107 12.33 2.48 -3.57
N CYS A 108 12.69 1.48 -4.37
CA CYS A 108 14.01 1.34 -4.96
C CYS A 108 13.94 1.65 -6.45
N ASP A 109 14.67 2.67 -6.85
CA ASP A 109 14.84 3.09 -8.24
C ASP A 109 16.12 2.49 -8.82
N VAL A 110 16.04 1.81 -9.97
CA VAL A 110 17.22 1.14 -10.55
C VAL A 110 18.31 2.12 -10.93
N ASN A 111 17.95 3.34 -11.29
CA ASN A 111 18.91 4.39 -11.64
C ASN A 111 19.72 4.91 -10.45
N SER A 112 19.36 4.53 -9.21
CA SER A 112 20.16 4.76 -8.02
C SER A 112 21.31 3.74 -7.85
N ALA A 113 21.36 2.68 -8.68
CA ALA A 113 22.46 1.73 -8.66
C ALA A 113 23.78 2.41 -9.08
N SER A 114 24.86 2.13 -8.37
CA SER A 114 26.17 2.76 -8.62
C SER A 114 26.77 2.50 -10.01
N ASN A 115 26.32 1.43 -10.68
CA ASN A 115 26.73 1.03 -12.02
C ASN A 115 25.65 1.33 -13.09
N TRP A 116 24.69 2.21 -12.80
CA TRP A 116 23.69 2.62 -13.78
C TRP A 116 24.29 3.56 -14.84
N GLU A 117 24.28 3.11 -16.10
CA GLU A 117 24.77 3.89 -17.25
C GLU A 117 23.64 4.36 -18.18
N GLY A 118 22.39 4.14 -17.80
CA GLY A 118 21.23 4.28 -18.68
C GLY A 118 20.99 3.04 -19.54
N LEU A 119 19.94 3.11 -20.38
CA LEU A 119 19.58 2.06 -21.33
C LEU A 119 19.56 2.66 -22.73
N SER A 120 20.02 1.88 -23.71
CA SER A 120 19.91 2.24 -25.13
C SER A 120 18.46 2.13 -25.61
N GLN A 121 18.11 2.76 -26.73
CA GLN A 121 16.82 2.52 -27.39
C GLN A 121 16.64 1.04 -27.73
N GLY A 122 15.44 0.50 -27.50
CA GLY A 122 15.14 -0.89 -27.77
C GLY A 122 14.14 -1.52 -26.82
N ARG A 123 13.92 -2.83 -26.97
CA ARG A 123 13.13 -3.64 -26.05
C ARG A 123 14.06 -4.30 -25.04
N HIS A 124 13.71 -4.22 -23.77
CA HIS A 124 14.50 -4.72 -22.65
C HIS A 124 13.66 -5.67 -21.80
N GLY A 125 14.31 -6.69 -21.23
CA GLY A 125 13.71 -7.58 -20.25
C GLY A 125 14.29 -7.34 -18.86
N VAL A 126 13.44 -7.19 -17.85
CA VAL A 126 13.86 -7.06 -16.45
C VAL A 126 13.39 -8.22 -15.59
N VAL A 127 14.30 -8.73 -14.76
CA VAL A 127 14.04 -9.64 -13.64
C VAL A 127 14.66 -9.06 -12.37
N TYR A 128 14.20 -9.48 -11.20
CA TYR A 128 14.72 -8.94 -9.94
C TYR A 128 14.76 -9.99 -8.82
N THR A 129 15.71 -9.81 -7.90
CA THR A 129 15.95 -10.67 -6.75
C THR A 129 16.16 -9.82 -5.50
N VAL A 130 15.34 -10.05 -4.48
CA VAL A 130 15.40 -9.34 -3.19
C VAL A 130 16.28 -10.12 -2.22
N ILE A 131 17.22 -9.41 -1.61
CA ILE A 131 18.20 -9.95 -0.66
C ILE A 131 17.91 -9.37 0.72
N ASN A 132 17.87 -10.23 1.74
CA ASN A 132 17.68 -9.81 3.12
C ASN A 132 19.00 -9.47 3.85
N THR A 133 18.90 -9.05 5.10
CA THR A 133 20.04 -8.71 5.96
C THR A 133 20.93 -9.91 6.29
N LEU A 134 20.45 -11.14 6.10
CA LEU A 134 21.21 -12.39 6.26
C LEU A 134 21.93 -12.81 4.96
N ASP A 135 21.90 -11.99 3.91
CA ASP A 135 22.45 -12.30 2.59
C ASP A 135 21.77 -13.50 1.89
N GLU A 136 20.52 -13.78 2.26
CA GLU A 136 19.72 -14.81 1.65
C GLU A 136 18.82 -14.22 0.55
N GLU A 137 18.67 -14.96 -0.55
CA GLU A 137 17.66 -14.69 -1.56
C GLU A 137 16.29 -15.04 -0.99
N VAL A 138 15.49 -14.01 -0.71
CA VAL A 138 14.18 -14.19 -0.09
C VAL A 138 13.06 -14.21 -1.12
N PHE A 139 13.26 -13.48 -2.22
CA PHE A 139 12.30 -13.42 -3.30
C PHE A 139 13.02 -13.24 -4.63
N ARG A 140 12.54 -13.97 -5.65
CA ARG A 140 13.06 -13.88 -7.01
C ARG A 140 11.90 -13.97 -8.00
N ASP A 141 11.79 -12.98 -8.88
CA ASP A 141 10.88 -13.00 -10.02
C ASP A 141 11.68 -13.34 -11.28
N ASP A 142 11.63 -14.61 -11.67
CA ASP A 142 12.30 -15.11 -12.89
C ASP A 142 11.50 -14.85 -14.17
N THR A 143 10.29 -14.29 -14.07
CA THR A 143 9.48 -13.98 -15.25
C THR A 143 9.93 -12.63 -15.81
N PRO A 144 10.60 -12.57 -16.97
CA PRO A 144 11.07 -11.31 -17.51
C PRO A 144 9.87 -10.41 -17.83
N ARG A 145 9.91 -9.18 -17.31
CA ARG A 145 8.96 -8.14 -17.69
C ARG A 145 9.57 -7.31 -18.79
N GLU A 146 8.87 -7.19 -19.91
CA GLU A 146 9.36 -6.46 -21.07
C GLU A 146 8.88 -5.01 -21.06
N PHE A 147 9.80 -4.10 -21.42
CA PHE A 147 9.53 -2.68 -21.63
C PHE A 147 10.34 -2.16 -22.81
N ILE A 148 10.01 -0.96 -23.27
CA ILE A 148 10.65 -0.34 -24.44
C ILE A 148 11.25 1.00 -24.03
N ILE A 149 12.49 1.26 -24.46
CA ILE A 149 13.11 2.58 -24.46
C ILE A 149 12.95 3.19 -25.86
N ASP A 150 12.20 4.29 -25.96
CA ASP A 150 12.04 5.11 -27.17
C ASP A 150 12.13 6.59 -26.77
N ASP A 151 13.21 7.28 -27.17
CA ASP A 151 13.39 8.71 -26.87
C ASP A 151 12.37 9.59 -27.61
N ASN A 152 11.66 9.05 -28.61
CA ASN A 152 10.58 9.75 -29.30
C ASN A 152 9.22 9.52 -28.64
N ALA A 153 9.13 8.67 -27.60
CA ALA A 153 7.90 8.46 -26.87
C ALA A 153 7.35 9.79 -26.35
N PRO A 154 6.03 9.98 -26.25
CA PRO A 154 5.49 11.20 -25.66
C PRO A 154 5.86 11.32 -24.17
N GLU A 155 5.86 12.54 -23.65
CA GLU A 155 6.08 12.84 -22.23
C GLU A 155 5.08 13.90 -21.77
N VAL A 156 4.55 13.74 -20.55
CA VAL A 156 3.80 14.78 -19.85
C VAL A 156 4.79 15.65 -19.07
N SER A 157 5.15 16.79 -19.65
CA SER A 157 6.10 17.77 -19.08
C SER A 157 5.56 18.55 -17.87
N SER A 158 4.24 18.67 -17.74
CA SER A 158 3.59 19.41 -16.65
C SER A 158 2.22 18.82 -16.35
N LEU A 159 1.90 18.68 -15.05
CA LEU A 159 0.58 18.29 -14.56
C LEU A 159 0.23 19.15 -13.33
N GLN A 160 -0.80 19.97 -13.48
CA GLN A 160 -1.38 20.79 -12.42
C GLN A 160 -2.81 20.32 -12.14
N VAL A 161 -3.14 20.20 -10.86
CA VAL A 161 -4.44 19.75 -10.40
C VAL A 161 -4.90 20.65 -9.28
N THR A 162 -6.07 21.25 -9.46
CA THR A 162 -6.70 22.15 -8.50
C THR A 162 -8.09 21.62 -8.14
N MET A 163 -8.35 21.47 -6.85
CA MET A 163 -9.69 21.16 -6.36
C MET A 163 -10.49 22.45 -6.23
N THR A 164 -11.64 22.52 -6.88
CA THR A 164 -12.59 23.65 -6.74
C THR A 164 -13.63 23.35 -5.66
N GLU A 165 -14.30 24.39 -5.16
CA GLU A 165 -15.26 24.31 -4.04
C GLU A 165 -16.41 23.31 -4.27
N ALA A 166 -16.75 23.04 -5.53
CA ALA A 166 -17.80 22.11 -5.91
C ALA A 166 -17.33 20.65 -6.04
N ARG A 167 -16.18 20.27 -5.47
CA ARG A 167 -15.55 18.95 -5.69
C ARG A 167 -15.35 18.64 -7.19
N HIS A 168 -15.01 19.67 -7.96
CA HIS A 168 -14.56 19.48 -9.33
C HIS A 168 -13.05 19.64 -9.37
N LEU A 169 -12.36 18.71 -10.00
CA LEU A 169 -10.92 18.79 -10.26
C LEU A 169 -10.70 19.52 -11.57
N GLU A 170 -10.05 20.67 -11.52
CA GLU A 170 -9.47 21.28 -12.70
C GLU A 170 -8.09 20.66 -12.93
N VAL A 171 -7.91 20.06 -14.10
CA VAL A 171 -6.69 19.39 -14.52
C VAL A 171 -6.14 20.12 -15.74
N ILE A 172 -4.92 20.64 -15.59
CA ILE A 172 -4.17 21.27 -16.67
C ILE A 172 -2.90 20.45 -16.87
N ALA A 173 -2.65 19.99 -18.09
CA ALA A 173 -1.47 19.20 -18.41
C ALA A 173 -0.86 19.65 -19.73
N GLN A 174 0.46 19.51 -19.85
CA GLN A 174 1.20 19.81 -21.06
C GLN A 174 2.06 18.61 -21.43
N ALA A 175 2.01 18.20 -22.69
CA ALA A 175 2.81 17.11 -23.22
C ALA A 175 3.60 17.49 -24.46
N SER A 176 4.65 16.73 -24.75
CA SER A 176 5.46 16.90 -25.96
C SER A 176 5.90 15.55 -26.53
N ALA A 177 5.99 15.45 -27.86
CA ALA A 177 6.53 14.32 -28.57
C ALA A 177 7.08 14.76 -29.92
N THR A 178 8.13 14.08 -30.41
CA THR A 178 8.70 14.30 -31.75
C THR A 178 7.66 14.06 -32.86
N ARG A 179 6.72 13.14 -32.63
CA ARG A 179 5.66 12.76 -33.60
C ARG A 179 4.36 13.54 -33.41
N GLY A 180 4.36 14.57 -32.57
CA GLY A 180 3.17 15.32 -32.16
C GLY A 180 2.28 14.54 -31.19
N ILE A 181 1.51 15.27 -30.37
CA ILE A 181 0.59 14.69 -29.39
C ILE A 181 -0.82 14.64 -29.99
N ALA A 182 -1.50 13.50 -29.83
CA ALA A 182 -2.88 13.31 -30.24
C ALA A 182 -3.85 13.63 -29.09
N SER A 183 -3.56 13.12 -27.88
CA SER A 183 -4.40 13.32 -26.71
C SER A 183 -3.61 13.20 -25.41
N ILE A 184 -4.19 13.69 -24.32
CA ILE A 184 -3.77 13.39 -22.96
C ILE A 184 -4.93 12.68 -22.26
N ASP A 185 -4.68 11.45 -21.80
CA ASP A 185 -5.59 10.68 -20.98
C ASP A 185 -5.37 11.05 -19.52
N VAL A 186 -6.45 11.42 -18.84
CA VAL A 186 -6.46 11.75 -17.41
C VAL A 186 -7.21 10.67 -16.65
N TYR A 187 -6.58 10.14 -15.61
CA TYR A 187 -7.11 9.14 -14.71
C TYR A 187 -7.25 9.69 -13.29
N VAL A 188 -8.28 9.22 -12.57
CA VAL A 188 -8.34 9.38 -11.11
C VAL A 188 -8.36 8.01 -10.46
N ILE A 189 -7.43 7.80 -9.54
CA ILE A 189 -7.11 6.51 -8.94
C ILE A 189 -7.12 6.68 -7.41
N PRO A 190 -7.64 5.73 -6.61
CA PRO A 190 -7.48 5.76 -5.16
C PRO A 190 -5.99 5.73 -4.80
N ALA A 191 -5.55 6.56 -3.84
CA ALA A 191 -4.20 6.47 -3.33
C ALA A 191 -4.14 5.37 -2.26
N ASN A 192 -3.30 4.36 -2.44
CA ASN A 192 -3.11 3.29 -1.47
C ASN A 192 -2.01 3.70 -0.49
N GLY A 193 -2.39 4.23 0.66
CA GLY A 193 -1.43 4.73 1.66
C GLY A 193 -0.75 6.05 1.26
N GLY A 194 -1.36 6.82 0.35
CA GLY A 194 -0.80 8.08 -0.16
C GLY A 194 -0.04 7.93 -1.48
N ASP A 195 0.29 6.70 -1.89
CA ASP A 195 1.04 6.47 -3.12
C ASP A 195 0.17 6.46 -4.36
N CYS A 196 0.73 7.09 -5.41
CA CYS A 196 0.20 7.02 -6.74
C CYS A 196 0.89 5.89 -7.52
N THR A 197 0.17 4.77 -7.71
CA THR A 197 0.66 3.64 -8.51
C THR A 197 -0.33 3.29 -9.61
N SER A 198 0.16 2.85 -10.77
CA SER A 198 -0.63 2.52 -11.96
C SER A 198 -1.50 1.26 -11.80
N ALA A 199 -1.26 0.46 -10.76
CA ALA A 199 -1.92 -0.81 -10.53
C ALA A 199 -3.31 -0.70 -9.87
N ALA A 200 -3.67 0.45 -9.33
CA ALA A 200 -4.98 0.63 -8.69
C ALA A 200 -6.10 0.86 -9.71
N SER A 201 -7.32 0.47 -9.35
CA SER A 201 -8.50 0.60 -10.19
C SER A 201 -8.77 2.06 -10.54
N ARG A 202 -8.89 2.34 -11.85
CA ARG A 202 -9.28 3.66 -12.35
C ARG A 202 -10.73 3.91 -12.00
N ILE A 203 -11.00 5.00 -11.29
CA ILE A 203 -12.38 5.41 -10.97
C ILE A 203 -12.94 6.31 -12.06
N VAL A 204 -12.09 7.18 -12.60
CA VAL A 204 -12.42 8.07 -13.71
C VAL A 204 -11.33 7.95 -14.77
N GLU A 205 -11.75 7.93 -16.02
CA GLU A 205 -10.89 7.95 -17.21
C GLU A 205 -11.47 8.94 -18.21
N ARG A 206 -10.64 9.89 -18.65
CA ARG A 206 -11.03 10.90 -19.65
C ARG A 206 -9.89 11.12 -20.64
N SER A 207 -10.14 10.81 -21.91
CA SER A 207 -9.24 11.19 -22.99
C SER A 207 -9.60 12.58 -23.51
N VAL A 208 -8.63 13.49 -23.54
CA VAL A 208 -8.83 14.86 -23.99
C VAL A 208 -7.88 15.14 -25.15
N PRO A 209 -8.38 15.54 -26.33
CA PRO A 209 -7.51 15.96 -27.43
C PRO A 209 -6.74 17.20 -27.02
N VAL A 210 -5.47 17.28 -27.41
CA VAL A 210 -4.63 18.44 -27.10
C VAL A 210 -4.98 19.64 -27.98
N ASP A 211 -4.68 20.84 -27.48
CA ASP A 211 -4.68 22.07 -28.26
C ASP A 211 -3.41 22.19 -29.14
N GLU A 212 -3.28 23.30 -29.88
CA GLU A 212 -2.14 23.58 -30.76
C GLU A 212 -0.80 23.62 -30.01
N THR A 213 -0.81 23.79 -28.69
CA THR A 213 0.38 23.84 -27.84
C THR A 213 0.75 22.48 -27.24
N GLY A 214 -0.04 21.44 -27.49
CA GLY A 214 0.12 20.13 -26.84
C GLY A 214 -0.44 20.11 -25.40
N GLY A 215 -1.24 21.10 -25.03
CA GLY A 215 -1.84 21.26 -23.71
C GLY A 215 -3.29 20.77 -23.63
N ILE A 216 -3.76 20.51 -22.42
CA ILE A 216 -5.18 20.34 -22.10
C ILE A 216 -5.56 21.16 -20.87
N ALA A 217 -6.83 21.58 -20.84
CA ALA A 217 -7.51 22.04 -19.63
C ALA A 217 -8.87 21.31 -19.55
N THR A 218 -9.10 20.55 -18.48
CA THR A 218 -10.34 19.78 -18.31
C THR A 218 -10.81 19.78 -16.87
N THR A 219 -12.11 19.54 -16.69
CA THR A 219 -12.74 19.46 -15.36
C THR A 219 -13.29 18.06 -15.13
N ILE A 220 -12.96 17.44 -14.00
CA ILE A 220 -13.46 16.13 -13.60
C ILE A 220 -14.37 16.30 -12.38
N ASP A 221 -15.59 15.79 -12.48
CA ASP A 221 -16.54 15.78 -11.37
C ASP A 221 -16.21 14.66 -10.37
N MET A 222 -15.93 15.02 -9.12
CA MET A 222 -15.64 14.10 -8.01
C MET A 222 -16.77 14.05 -6.97
N THR A 223 -17.96 14.57 -7.28
CA THR A 223 -19.09 14.62 -6.34
C THR A 223 -19.52 13.24 -5.83
N ALA A 224 -19.46 12.22 -6.68
CA ALA A 224 -19.80 10.84 -6.33
C ALA A 224 -18.75 10.11 -5.47
N GLN A 225 -17.57 10.71 -5.25
CA GLN A 225 -16.46 10.08 -4.54
C GLN A 225 -16.49 10.39 -3.04
N SER A 226 -16.14 9.40 -2.23
CA SER A 226 -16.00 9.54 -0.78
C SER A 226 -14.81 10.44 -0.43
N ALA A 227 -14.79 10.96 0.80
CA ALA A 227 -13.58 11.62 1.31
C ALA A 227 -12.40 10.62 1.31
N GLY A 228 -11.20 11.08 0.97
CA GLY A 228 -10.04 10.20 0.93
C GLY A 228 -8.86 10.79 0.14
N SER A 229 -7.79 10.01 0.06
CA SER A 229 -6.61 10.32 -0.75
C SER A 229 -6.77 9.70 -2.13
N TYR A 230 -6.52 10.50 -3.17
CA TYR A 230 -6.59 10.08 -4.57
C TYR A 230 -5.36 10.56 -5.31
N CYS A 231 -5.11 9.99 -6.48
CA CYS A 231 -4.08 10.38 -7.40
C CYS A 231 -4.70 10.70 -8.74
N VAL A 232 -4.39 11.88 -9.26
CA VAL A 232 -4.65 12.20 -10.66
C VAL A 232 -3.42 11.79 -11.45
N ALA A 233 -3.62 11.02 -12.51
CA ALA A 233 -2.56 10.60 -13.39
C ALA A 233 -2.82 11.10 -14.81
N ALA A 234 -1.78 11.56 -15.51
CA ALA A 234 -1.87 11.95 -16.91
C ALA A 234 -0.93 11.09 -17.76
N VAL A 235 -1.42 10.66 -18.91
CA VAL A 235 -0.67 9.89 -19.93
C VAL A 235 -0.87 10.55 -21.27
N ALA A 236 0.21 11.00 -21.90
CA ALA A 236 0.17 11.55 -23.25
C ALA A 236 0.20 10.42 -24.29
N ARG A 237 -0.62 10.55 -25.34
CA ARG A 237 -0.59 9.67 -26.51
C ARG A 237 -0.15 10.45 -27.74
N ASP A 238 0.81 9.92 -28.48
CA ASP A 238 1.25 10.51 -29.74
C ASP A 238 0.38 10.05 -30.93
N ASN A 239 0.64 10.61 -32.12
CA ASN A 239 -0.09 10.25 -33.34
C ASN A 239 0.14 8.80 -33.83
N THR A 240 1.08 8.08 -33.22
CA THR A 240 1.35 6.66 -33.49
C THR A 240 0.74 5.73 -32.45
N ALA A 241 -0.06 6.28 -31.52
CA ALA A 241 -0.64 5.60 -30.37
C ALA A 241 0.39 5.12 -29.32
N ALA A 242 1.64 5.57 -29.39
CA ALA A 242 2.59 5.38 -28.29
C ALA A 242 2.13 6.23 -27.09
N SER A 243 2.31 5.69 -25.89
CA SER A 243 1.87 6.32 -24.64
C SER A 243 3.07 6.69 -23.78
N SER A 244 2.96 7.78 -23.04
CA SER A 244 3.98 8.21 -22.08
C SER A 244 3.89 7.38 -20.80
N ASN A 245 4.88 7.58 -19.94
CA ASN A 245 4.73 7.24 -18.53
C ASN A 245 3.63 8.07 -17.86
N TYR A 246 3.11 7.56 -16.74
CA TYR A 246 2.15 8.27 -15.92
C TYR A 246 2.84 9.41 -15.17
N ALA A 247 2.39 10.64 -15.40
CA ALA A 247 2.66 11.75 -14.50
C ALA A 247 1.59 11.77 -13.40
N TYR A 248 1.99 11.74 -12.13
CA TYR A 248 1.07 11.68 -11.00
C TYR A 248 1.02 12.99 -10.21
N ARG A 249 -0.17 13.30 -9.68
CA ARG A 249 -0.40 14.36 -8.71
C ARG A 249 -1.33 13.86 -7.60
N PRO A 250 -0.83 13.68 -6.35
CA PRO A 250 -1.69 13.31 -5.24
C PRO A 250 -2.63 14.47 -4.89
N ILE A 251 -3.84 14.13 -4.48
CA ILE A 251 -4.89 15.05 -4.03
C ILE A 251 -5.59 14.48 -2.80
N GLN A 252 -6.07 15.36 -1.93
CA GLN A 252 -6.92 14.99 -0.81
C GLN A 252 -8.34 15.50 -1.06
N LEU A 253 -9.31 14.59 -1.10
CA LEU A 253 -10.73 14.94 -1.16
C LEU A 253 -11.27 15.04 0.27
N ALA A 254 -11.54 16.26 0.72
CA ALA A 254 -12.17 16.50 2.01
C ALA A 254 -13.60 15.96 2.03
N ALA A 255 -14.11 15.54 3.20
CA ALA A 255 -15.51 15.17 3.37
C ALA A 255 -16.42 16.33 2.94
N PRO A 256 -17.63 16.05 2.41
CA PRO A 256 -18.57 17.12 2.11
C PRO A 256 -18.78 17.90 3.41
N THR A 257 -18.51 19.19 3.40
CA THR A 257 -18.86 20.04 4.54
C THR A 257 -20.38 20.00 4.64
N THR A 258 -20.89 19.24 5.59
CA THR A 258 -22.29 19.34 5.98
C THR A 258 -22.52 20.82 6.28
N PRO A 259 -23.44 21.51 5.57
CA PRO A 259 -23.71 22.89 5.87
C PRO A 259 -24.04 22.94 7.36
N VAL A 260 -23.20 23.64 8.12
CA VAL A 260 -23.47 23.86 9.54
C VAL A 260 -24.88 24.44 9.57
N PRO A 261 -25.85 23.78 10.22
CA PRO A 261 -27.20 24.29 10.25
C PRO A 261 -27.08 25.73 10.75
N THR A 262 -27.44 26.69 9.89
CA THR A 262 -27.49 28.08 10.31
C THR A 262 -28.49 28.11 11.43
N THR A 263 -28.00 28.16 12.67
CA THR A 263 -28.83 28.44 13.84
C THR A 263 -29.64 29.66 13.42
N PRO A 264 -30.98 29.57 13.37
CA PRO A 264 -31.80 30.65 12.87
C PRO A 264 -31.36 31.89 13.62
N THR A 265 -30.82 32.87 12.88
CA THR A 265 -30.40 34.13 13.47
C THR A 265 -31.57 34.60 14.31
N PRO A 266 -31.41 34.75 15.64
CA PRO A 266 -32.51 35.18 16.47
C PRO A 266 -33.08 36.44 15.83
N PRO A 267 -34.42 36.54 15.67
CA PRO A 267 -35.03 37.64 14.95
C PRO A 267 -34.44 38.93 15.47
N LYS A 268 -33.86 39.73 14.55
CA LYS A 268 -33.27 41.03 14.85
C LYS A 268 -34.26 41.77 15.75
N PRO A 269 -33.87 42.17 16.98
CA PRO A 269 -34.76 42.91 17.86
C PRO A 269 -35.32 44.09 17.07
N GLU A 270 -36.64 44.13 16.98
CA GLU A 270 -37.35 45.24 16.36
C GLU A 270 -36.87 46.54 17.04
N PRO A 271 -36.57 47.60 16.27
CA PRO A 271 -36.08 48.85 16.86
C PRO A 271 -37.11 49.36 17.88
N VAL A 272 -36.74 49.31 19.16
CA VAL A 272 -37.52 49.90 20.24
C VAL A 272 -37.57 51.41 19.98
N ILE A 273 -38.76 51.89 19.60
CA ILE A 273 -39.06 53.33 19.55
C ILE A 273 -38.84 53.84 20.99
N PRO A 274 -38.06 54.92 21.21
CA PRO A 274 -37.90 55.50 22.54
C PRO A 274 -39.23 56.10 23.00
N GLY A 275 -40.01 55.30 23.72
CA GLY A 275 -41.14 55.73 24.52
C GLY A 275 -40.64 56.20 25.89
N ASN A 276 -41.19 57.32 26.34
CA ASN A 276 -41.00 58.02 27.61
C ASN A 276 -40.24 57.26 28.72
N VAL A 277 -39.13 57.86 29.13
CA VAL A 277 -38.34 57.50 30.30
C VAL A 277 -39.03 58.10 31.53
N ASP A 278 -40.05 57.44 32.04
CA ASP A 278 -40.53 57.59 33.42
C ASP A 278 -41.18 56.25 33.81
N ASP A 279 -40.67 55.62 34.87
CA ASP A 279 -41.16 54.37 35.50
C ASP A 279 -40.78 53.02 34.86
N ILE A 280 -39.53 52.58 35.00
CA ILE A 280 -39.22 51.14 35.15
C ILE A 280 -38.16 50.92 36.25
N PRO A 281 -38.42 50.07 37.27
CA PRO A 281 -37.45 49.74 38.32
C PRO A 281 -36.33 48.84 37.78
N LEU A 282 -35.07 49.25 37.99
CA LEU A 282 -33.87 48.49 37.67
C LEU A 282 -33.86 47.12 38.36
N LYS A 283 -33.89 46.04 37.58
CA LYS A 283 -33.51 44.70 38.02
C LYS A 283 -32.21 44.31 37.32
N LEU A 284 -31.10 44.34 38.07
CA LEU A 284 -29.80 43.93 37.57
C LEU A 284 -29.80 42.42 37.25
N ILE A 285 -29.36 42.08 36.05
CA ILE A 285 -28.98 40.71 35.67
C ILE A 285 -27.45 40.73 35.46
N PRO A 286 -26.69 39.77 36.01
CA PRO A 286 -25.24 39.79 35.96
C PRO A 286 -24.69 39.58 34.54
N PHE A 287 -23.76 40.46 34.15
CA PHE A 287 -22.97 40.35 32.92
C PHE A 287 -22.01 39.16 33.01
N VAL A 288 -22.10 38.24 32.04
CA VAL A 288 -21.04 37.27 31.75
C VAL A 288 -20.09 37.92 30.76
N SER A 289 -18.85 38.16 31.18
CA SER A 289 -17.77 38.62 30.30
C SER A 289 -17.23 37.42 29.52
N LEU A 290 -17.39 37.40 28.20
CA LEU A 290 -16.69 36.48 27.31
C LEU A 290 -15.45 37.18 26.76
N THR A 291 -14.28 36.73 27.20
CA THR A 291 -12.98 37.17 26.70
C THR A 291 -12.72 36.44 25.38
N PHE A 292 -12.70 37.18 24.27
CA PHE A 292 -12.22 36.68 22.99
C PHE A 292 -10.71 36.86 22.94
N SER A 293 -9.98 35.75 22.90
CA SER A 293 -8.55 35.73 22.56
C SER A 293 -8.42 35.36 21.10
N ASP A 294 -7.88 36.27 20.30
CA ASP A 294 -7.36 36.03 18.97
C ASP A 294 -6.36 37.16 18.65
N PRO A 295 -5.38 37.01 17.73
CA PRO A 295 -4.60 35.82 17.38
C PRO A 295 -3.08 36.15 17.36
N GLU A 296 -2.20 35.20 17.69
CA GLU A 296 -0.77 35.36 17.34
C GLU A 296 -0.53 34.95 15.89
N THR A 297 -0.38 35.99 15.07
CA THR A 297 0.13 35.94 13.70
C THR A 297 1.65 35.73 13.73
N ASN A 298 2.11 34.50 13.59
CA ASN A 298 3.52 34.26 13.30
C ASN A 298 3.82 34.58 11.83
N LYS A 299 4.27 35.82 11.63
CA LYS A 299 5.02 36.27 10.46
C LYS A 299 6.37 35.58 10.46
N ILE A 300 6.67 34.78 9.45
CA ILE A 300 8.05 34.46 9.07
C ILE A 300 8.34 35.14 7.74
N SER A 301 9.38 35.97 7.80
CA SER A 301 9.88 36.89 6.78
C SER A 301 10.53 36.16 5.59
N PRO A 302 10.52 36.76 4.37
CA PRO A 302 11.35 36.30 3.26
C PRO A 302 12.71 37.02 3.29
N GLN A 303 13.81 36.29 3.19
CA GLN A 303 15.11 36.85 2.78
C GLN A 303 16.15 35.75 2.53
N ARG A 304 16.53 35.51 1.26
CA ARG A 304 17.80 35.95 0.68
C ARG A 304 18.05 35.30 -0.69
N ASP A 305 18.19 36.17 -1.69
CA ASP A 305 19.03 35.96 -2.86
C ASP A 305 20.44 35.49 -2.45
N MET A 306 21.00 34.56 -3.23
CA MET A 306 22.37 34.72 -3.71
C MET A 306 22.55 33.98 -5.04
N SER A 307 22.95 34.79 -6.02
CA SER A 307 23.42 34.51 -7.35
C SER A 307 24.65 33.59 -7.39
N VAL A 308 24.68 32.67 -8.35
CA VAL A 308 25.92 32.17 -8.94
C VAL A 308 25.81 32.25 -10.46
N LEU A 309 26.56 33.21 -10.99
CA LEU A 309 26.88 33.40 -12.40
C LEU A 309 28.28 32.80 -12.63
N GLN A 310 28.54 32.37 -13.87
CA GLN A 310 29.84 31.96 -14.45
C GLN A 310 30.26 30.49 -14.24
N ASN A 311 30.34 29.71 -15.32
CA ASN A 311 31.52 29.78 -16.18
C ASN A 311 31.30 29.14 -17.56
N PHE A 312 31.81 29.83 -18.57
CA PHE A 312 31.90 29.38 -19.96
C PHE A 312 33.07 28.40 -20.11
N GLY A 313 32.82 27.27 -20.78
CA GLY A 313 33.84 26.34 -21.27
C GLY A 313 33.50 25.94 -22.70
N SER A 314 33.88 26.79 -23.64
CA SER A 314 33.94 26.49 -25.07
C SER A 314 35.07 25.48 -25.32
N VAL A 315 34.74 24.35 -25.94
CA VAL A 315 35.73 23.48 -26.57
C VAL A 315 35.24 23.23 -27.99
N ASP A 316 35.91 23.89 -28.92
CA ASP A 316 35.93 23.51 -30.33
C ASP A 316 36.57 22.12 -30.46
N THR A 317 35.90 21.21 -31.16
CA THR A 317 36.61 20.17 -31.90
C THR A 317 35.82 19.83 -33.15
N SER A 318 36.26 20.43 -34.25
CA SER A 318 35.97 20.02 -35.62
C SER A 318 36.64 18.67 -35.90
N ASP A 319 35.92 17.73 -36.50
CA ASP A 319 36.20 17.21 -37.85
C ASP A 319 35.58 15.81 -38.07
N THR A 320 34.72 15.79 -39.08
CA THR A 320 34.18 14.64 -39.81
C THR A 320 35.31 13.81 -40.47
N PRO A 321 35.11 12.52 -40.78
CA PRO A 321 34.56 12.21 -42.11
C PRO A 321 33.67 10.95 -42.25
N LEU A 322 32.63 11.14 -43.08
CA LEU A 322 32.13 10.32 -44.20
C LEU A 322 32.11 8.77 -44.15
N LEU A 323 30.89 8.29 -44.49
CA LEU A 323 30.51 7.13 -45.32
C LEU A 323 30.72 5.72 -44.76
N GLN A 324 29.61 5.04 -44.45
CA GLN A 324 29.36 3.71 -45.03
C GLN A 324 27.88 3.34 -45.09
N GLU A 325 27.52 2.70 -46.21
CA GLU A 325 26.19 2.35 -46.70
C GLU A 325 25.48 1.24 -45.91
N SER A 326 24.15 1.22 -46.01
CA SER A 326 23.23 0.18 -45.51
C SER A 326 23.52 -1.23 -46.08
N PRO A 327 22.90 -2.28 -45.50
CA PRO A 327 21.69 -2.75 -46.18
C PRO A 327 20.54 -3.22 -45.27
N LEU A 328 19.34 -3.07 -45.84
CA LEU A 328 18.07 -3.74 -45.55
C LEU A 328 18.16 -5.00 -44.69
N SER A 329 17.39 -5.04 -43.59
CA SER A 329 16.88 -6.28 -43.02
C SER A 329 15.35 -6.28 -42.94
N ARG A 330 14.80 -6.96 -43.95
CA ARG A 330 13.54 -7.72 -44.02
C ARG A 330 12.65 -7.69 -42.76
N SER A 331 11.50 -7.05 -42.90
CA SER A 331 10.31 -7.24 -42.08
C SER A 331 9.75 -8.66 -42.27
N VAL A 332 9.77 -9.47 -41.22
CA VAL A 332 8.96 -10.68 -41.11
C VAL A 332 7.68 -10.30 -40.37
N ALA A 333 6.57 -10.23 -41.10
CA ALA A 333 5.24 -10.12 -40.51
C ALA A 333 4.90 -11.45 -39.83
N VAL A 334 4.93 -11.48 -38.50
CA VAL A 334 4.36 -12.59 -37.73
C VAL A 334 2.88 -12.30 -37.55
N VAL A 335 2.06 -13.06 -38.27
CA VAL A 335 0.62 -13.13 -38.07
C VAL A 335 0.38 -13.85 -36.75
N ALA A 336 0.05 -13.10 -35.70
CA ALA A 336 -0.43 -13.66 -34.44
C ALA A 336 -1.93 -13.97 -34.57
N THR A 337 -2.25 -15.26 -34.67
CA THR A 337 -3.60 -15.79 -34.44
C THR A 337 -4.02 -15.57 -32.98
N PRO A 338 -5.26 -15.14 -32.69
CA PRO A 338 -5.75 -15.03 -31.32
C PRO A 338 -6.02 -16.44 -30.76
N GLN A 339 -5.17 -16.89 -29.83
CA GLN A 339 -5.49 -18.04 -28.98
C GLN A 339 -6.44 -17.59 -27.87
N SER A 340 -7.70 -17.96 -28.05
CA SER A 340 -8.66 -18.13 -26.96
C SER A 340 -8.18 -19.25 -26.04
N SER A 341 -7.95 -18.95 -24.76
CA SER A 341 -7.87 -19.99 -23.72
C SER A 341 -8.62 -19.55 -22.47
N THR A 342 -9.85 -20.04 -22.42
CA THR A 342 -10.67 -20.28 -21.25
C THR A 342 -9.92 -21.14 -20.23
N GLY A 343 -10.00 -20.80 -18.93
CA GLY A 343 -9.69 -21.73 -17.83
C GLY A 343 -8.68 -21.20 -16.82
N GLY A 344 -9.15 -20.38 -15.87
CA GLY A 344 -8.40 -20.07 -14.67
C GLY A 344 -8.27 -21.32 -13.79
N VAL A 345 -7.14 -22.02 -13.89
CA VAL A 345 -6.68 -22.95 -12.87
C VAL A 345 -5.95 -22.12 -11.84
N ILE A 346 -6.53 -22.00 -10.65
CA ILE A 346 -5.91 -21.35 -9.49
C ILE A 346 -4.67 -22.20 -9.14
N ALA A 347 -3.50 -21.74 -9.56
CA ALA A 347 -2.24 -22.32 -9.13
C ALA A 347 -2.08 -22.01 -7.63
N ALA A 348 -2.33 -23.01 -6.79
CA ALA A 348 -2.00 -22.94 -5.38
C ALA A 348 -0.48 -22.73 -5.25
N THR A 349 -0.07 -21.57 -4.76
CA THR A 349 1.32 -21.23 -4.55
C THR A 349 1.98 -22.25 -3.64
N GLN A 350 3.26 -22.55 -3.91
CA GLN A 350 4.06 -23.59 -3.25
C GLN A 350 4.12 -23.46 -1.71
N THR A 351 3.77 -22.28 -1.18
CA THR A 351 3.64 -21.97 0.25
C THR A 351 2.37 -22.56 0.90
N GLY A 352 1.29 -22.79 0.15
CA GLY A 352 0.04 -23.34 0.68
C GLY A 352 0.16 -24.76 1.22
N TRP A 353 1.06 -25.57 0.64
CA TRP A 353 1.32 -26.94 1.09
C TRP A 353 2.11 -27.03 2.39
N LYS A 354 2.96 -26.02 2.68
CA LYS A 354 3.75 -26.00 3.92
C LYS A 354 2.88 -25.68 5.15
N LEU A 355 1.88 -24.81 5.01
CA LEU A 355 0.95 -24.48 6.10
C LEU A 355 0.03 -25.65 6.47
N LEU A 356 -0.49 -26.38 5.48
CA LEU A 356 -1.28 -27.60 5.73
C LEU A 356 -0.48 -28.71 6.44
N SER A 357 0.84 -28.73 6.26
CA SER A 357 1.71 -29.74 6.88
C SER A 357 2.01 -29.51 8.36
N ILE A 358 1.82 -28.31 8.91
CA ILE A 358 2.08 -28.04 10.34
C ILE A 358 0.81 -28.16 11.19
N GLU A 359 -0.35 -27.77 10.65
CA GLU A 359 -1.60 -27.82 11.41
C GLU A 359 -2.09 -29.26 11.70
N TRP A 360 -1.77 -30.24 10.85
CA TRP A 360 -2.23 -31.62 11.06
C TRP A 360 -1.55 -32.34 12.25
N TYR A 361 -0.28 -32.00 12.55
CA TYR A 361 0.45 -32.61 13.65
C TYR A 361 -0.20 -32.30 15.01
N TRP A 362 -0.77 -31.10 15.16
CA TRP A 362 -1.48 -30.69 16.36
C TRP A 362 -2.76 -31.50 16.58
N TRP A 363 -3.51 -31.78 15.53
CA TRP A 363 -4.69 -32.64 15.60
C TRP A 363 -4.34 -34.07 16.00
N VAL A 364 -3.25 -34.62 15.46
CA VAL A 364 -2.76 -35.95 15.85
C VAL A 364 -2.32 -35.99 17.32
N GLY A 365 -1.65 -34.93 17.79
CA GLY A 365 -1.29 -34.78 19.21
C GLY A 365 -2.52 -34.75 20.12
N MET A 366 -3.54 -33.95 19.78
CA MET A 366 -4.79 -33.85 20.54
C MET A 366 -5.55 -35.18 20.59
N VAL A 367 -5.74 -35.83 19.44
CA VAL A 367 -6.44 -37.12 19.35
C VAL A 367 -5.67 -38.21 20.12
N GLY A 368 -4.34 -38.26 19.95
CA GLY A 368 -3.48 -39.17 20.71
C GLY A 368 -3.58 -38.96 22.22
N GLY A 369 -3.56 -37.70 22.67
CA GLY A 369 -3.73 -37.34 24.08
C GLY A 369 -5.07 -37.79 24.65
N VAL A 370 -6.17 -37.56 23.92
CA VAL A 370 -7.51 -37.98 24.34
C VAL A 370 -7.61 -39.51 24.47
N VAL A 371 -7.03 -40.26 23.53
CA VAL A 371 -7.05 -41.73 23.57
C VAL A 371 -6.27 -42.27 24.77
N VAL A 372 -5.08 -41.73 25.05
CA VAL A 372 -4.26 -42.15 26.20
C VAL A 372 -4.95 -41.81 27.52
N PHE A 373 -5.52 -40.60 27.62
CA PHE A 373 -6.24 -40.16 28.81
C PHE A 373 -7.48 -41.03 29.07
N TRP A 374 -8.25 -41.34 28.02
CA TRP A 374 -9.39 -42.25 28.13
C TRP A 374 -8.98 -43.66 28.58
N ARG A 375 -7.89 -44.20 28.01
CA ARG A 375 -7.31 -45.49 28.43
C ARG A 375 -6.93 -45.50 29.91
N LEU A 376 -6.34 -44.42 30.41
CA LEU A 376 -5.99 -44.28 31.83
C LEU A 376 -7.24 -44.27 32.72
N ILE A 377 -8.26 -43.49 32.37
CA ILE A 377 -9.53 -43.45 33.10
C ILE A 377 -10.16 -44.84 33.18
N VAL A 378 -10.29 -45.53 32.05
CA VAL A 378 -10.89 -46.88 32.00
C VAL A 378 -10.08 -47.87 32.85
N THR A 379 -8.74 -47.78 32.83
CA THR A 379 -7.89 -48.66 33.63
C THR A 379 -8.04 -48.41 35.13
N LEU A 380 -8.11 -47.15 35.55
CA LEU A 380 -8.36 -46.78 36.94
C LEU A 380 -9.76 -47.19 37.40
N PHE A 381 -10.77 -47.06 36.52
CA PHE A 381 -12.14 -47.45 36.82
C PHE A 381 -12.26 -48.97 37.00
N LYS A 382 -11.61 -49.76 36.13
CA LYS A 382 -11.55 -51.22 36.27
C LYS A 382 -10.86 -51.66 37.56
N ARG A 383 -9.78 -50.98 37.97
CA ARG A 383 -9.11 -51.27 39.24
C ARG A 383 -10.01 -51.01 40.45
N ARG A 384 -10.84 -49.96 40.42
CA ARG A 384 -11.82 -49.72 41.49
C ARG A 384 -12.89 -50.79 41.55
N LEU A 385 -13.47 -51.17 40.41
CA LEU A 385 -14.48 -52.23 40.38
C LEU A 385 -13.96 -53.57 40.93
N ALA A 386 -12.67 -53.88 40.71
CA ALA A 386 -12.05 -55.09 41.25
C ALA A 386 -11.80 -55.03 42.78
N GLN A 387 -11.81 -53.85 43.40
CA GLN A 387 -11.65 -53.70 44.85
C GLN A 387 -12.98 -53.75 45.62
N ASP A 388 -14.10 -53.61 44.91
CA ASP A 388 -15.45 -53.62 45.49
C ASP A 388 -16.12 -55.00 45.42
N GLU A 389 -15.43 -56.06 44.96
CA GLU A 389 -15.91 -57.43 45.16
C GLU A 389 -15.78 -57.79 46.64
N PRO A 390 -16.89 -57.98 47.38
CA PRO A 390 -16.82 -58.42 48.76
C PRO A 390 -16.18 -59.80 48.78
N SER A 391 -15.09 -59.95 49.53
CA SER A 391 -14.50 -61.26 49.80
C SER A 391 -15.57 -62.14 50.45
N PHE A 392 -16.18 -63.04 49.67
CA PHE A 392 -17.29 -63.90 50.08
C PHE A 392 -16.86 -65.04 51.02
N LEU A 393 -15.76 -64.86 51.74
CA LEU A 393 -15.25 -65.75 52.78
C LEU A 393 -14.87 -64.89 53.99
N GLY A 394 -15.89 -64.57 54.78
CA GLY A 394 -15.82 -63.87 56.06
C GLY A 394 -17.20 -63.83 56.69
#